data_AF-A0A2E8CP84-F1
#
_entry.id   AF-A0A2E8CP84-F1
#
_cell.length_a   1.000
_cell.length_b   1.000
_cell.length_c   1.000
_cell.angle_alpha   90.00
_cell.angle_beta   90.00
_cell.angle_gamma   90.00
#
_symmetry.space_group_name_H-M   'P 1'
#
loop_
_entity.id
_entity.type
_entity.pdbx_description
1 polymer ?
#
loop_
_entity_poly.entity_id
_entity_poly.type
_entity_poly.pdbx_seq_one_letter_code
_entity_poly.pdbx_strand_id
1 'polypeptide(L)'
;MSFLARIFIFTSLLLGMIVQGQAQRAVVDEEEQTIMRPPRPADTFAPGRNPTRLDENKAASKDPLSAQISAHILTLAQAEREKRLQFMQVVINDVVRLCKLNGEQQDQLLLAAKGAAERSMKNWHEQSERYFRARLKGADSDTAKEILEGMAKVNFGGNRSKEEGESRELWKDTLSVVLSEKQIARYEEVLEQRNLDRINAFSSISMTTLDGHLRLTPDQKEGLGELVYQAAVNHLDDVKQYWGDYFEKGMLMSLANANEDEVLQEILTEGQFERLKSATANFDHFWDARKLDHRKEKEDAENRGQKAKESSPPSKLQVN
;
A
#
# COMPACT_ATOMS: atom_id res chain seq x y z
N MET A 1 -17.49 -9.58 -22.58
CA MET A 1 -16.02 -9.66 -22.49
C MET A 1 -15.69 -10.72 -21.45
N SER A 2 -14.86 -11.71 -21.79
CA SER A 2 -14.53 -12.84 -20.91
C SER A 2 -13.62 -12.41 -19.74
N PHE A 3 -13.68 -13.16 -18.63
CA PHE A 3 -12.90 -13.03 -17.39
C PHE A 3 -11.42 -12.65 -17.59
N LEU A 4 -10.76 -13.17 -18.64
CA LEU A 4 -9.36 -12.85 -18.98
C LEU A 4 -9.17 -11.42 -19.52
N ALA A 5 -10.17 -10.85 -20.20
CA ALA A 5 -10.08 -9.49 -20.74
C ALA A 5 -10.18 -8.42 -19.64
N ARG A 6 -10.89 -8.68 -18.55
CA ARG A 6 -11.00 -7.75 -17.41
C ARG A 6 -9.79 -7.81 -16.48
N ILE A 7 -9.19 -8.99 -16.30
CA ILE A 7 -7.90 -9.13 -15.61
C ILE A 7 -6.78 -8.42 -16.37
N PHE A 8 -6.77 -8.49 -17.71
CA PHE A 8 -5.79 -7.79 -18.54
C PHE A 8 -6.03 -6.28 -18.64
N ILE A 9 -7.27 -5.77 -18.60
CA ILE A 9 -7.49 -4.31 -18.68
C ILE A 9 -7.05 -3.61 -17.39
N PHE A 10 -7.21 -4.24 -16.21
CA PHE A 10 -6.70 -3.69 -14.95
C PHE A 10 -5.18 -3.82 -14.78
N THR A 11 -4.51 -4.72 -15.51
CA THR A 11 -3.03 -4.83 -15.50
C THR A 11 -2.37 -4.11 -16.69
N SER A 12 -3.02 -3.97 -17.84
CA SER A 12 -2.45 -3.34 -19.04
C SER A 12 -2.52 -1.81 -19.04
N LEU A 13 -3.39 -1.22 -18.21
CA LEU A 13 -3.33 0.22 -17.91
C LEU A 13 -2.18 0.58 -16.95
N LEU A 14 -1.51 -0.41 -16.33
CA LEU A 14 -0.39 -0.20 -15.40
C LEU A 14 0.94 -0.80 -15.89
N LEU A 15 0.96 -1.64 -16.93
CA LEU A 15 2.18 -2.28 -17.45
C LEU A 15 2.97 -1.43 -18.47
N GLY A 16 2.60 -0.16 -18.67
CA GLY A 16 3.36 0.78 -19.50
C GLY A 16 4.60 1.40 -18.82
N MET A 17 4.81 1.17 -17.51
CA MET A 17 5.77 1.94 -16.71
C MET A 17 6.93 1.14 -16.11
N ILE A 18 7.59 0.24 -16.84
CA ILE A 18 8.87 -0.30 -16.35
C ILE A 18 9.88 -0.48 -17.48
N VAL A 19 10.51 0.62 -17.93
CA VAL A 19 11.97 0.68 -18.21
C VAL A 19 12.42 2.14 -18.15
N GLN A 20 12.99 2.59 -17.04
CA GLN A 20 14.22 3.41 -17.02
C GLN A 20 14.68 3.66 -15.58
N GLY A 21 15.87 3.17 -15.26
CA GLY A 21 16.47 3.25 -13.95
C GLY A 21 16.88 4.68 -13.57
N GLN A 22 16.69 5.01 -12.30
CA GLN A 22 17.35 6.15 -11.67
C GLN A 22 18.42 5.65 -10.70
N ALA A 23 19.68 5.88 -11.09
CA ALA A 23 20.75 6.12 -10.15
C ALA A 23 20.65 7.58 -9.72
N GLN A 24 20.35 7.85 -8.45
CA GLN A 24 20.56 9.16 -7.85
C GLN A 24 21.51 9.05 -6.67
N ARG A 25 22.58 9.85 -6.78
CA ARG A 25 23.59 10.09 -5.75
C ARG A 25 22.96 10.83 -4.58
N ALA A 26 23.26 10.37 -3.37
CA ALA A 26 23.01 11.12 -2.15
C ALA A 26 23.94 12.36 -2.12
N VAL A 27 23.34 13.54 -2.01
CA VAL A 27 23.97 14.73 -1.44
C VAL A 27 23.33 14.89 -0.06
N VAL A 28 24.17 14.83 0.96
CA VAL A 28 23.81 15.05 2.37
C VAL A 28 23.96 16.55 2.61
N ASP A 29 22.87 17.21 3.01
CA ASP A 29 22.97 18.44 3.79
C ASP A 29 22.30 18.18 5.15
N GLU A 30 23.09 18.37 6.19
CA GLU A 30 22.70 18.31 7.60
C GLU A 30 22.01 19.62 7.97
N GLU A 31 20.73 19.56 8.38
CA GLU A 31 20.18 20.56 9.29
C GLU A 31 19.44 19.88 10.44
N GLU A 32 19.86 20.26 11.65
CA GLU A 32 19.41 19.78 12.95
C GLU A 32 17.91 19.98 13.15
N GLN A 33 17.17 18.89 13.41
CA GLN A 33 15.89 18.97 14.11
C GLN A 33 16.02 18.38 15.51
N THR A 34 16.12 19.29 16.47
CA THR A 34 16.11 19.05 17.91
C THR A 34 14.72 18.57 18.34
N ILE A 35 14.55 17.27 18.56
CA ILE A 35 13.34 16.72 19.18
C ILE A 35 13.46 16.85 20.70
N MET A 36 12.65 17.73 21.30
CA MET A 36 12.47 17.85 22.75
C MET A 36 12.07 16.51 23.38
N ARG A 37 12.90 15.98 24.28
CA ARG A 37 12.52 14.89 25.18
C ARG A 37 11.80 15.45 26.42
N PRO A 38 10.67 14.86 26.87
CA PRO A 38 10.09 15.19 28.15
C PRO A 38 10.97 14.65 29.32
N PRO A 39 10.97 15.33 30.49
CA PRO A 39 11.82 14.96 31.62
C PRO A 39 11.36 13.65 32.29
N ARG A 40 12.32 12.79 32.64
CA ARG A 40 12.10 11.62 33.52
C ARG A 40 11.82 12.10 34.96
N PRO A 41 10.86 11.50 35.67
CA PRO A 41 10.73 11.71 37.10
C PRO A 41 11.86 11.03 37.89
N ALA A 42 12.20 11.64 39.02
CA ALA A 42 13.39 11.42 39.82
C ALA A 42 13.47 10.07 40.55
N ASP A 43 14.71 9.70 40.81
CA ASP A 43 15.17 8.52 41.54
C ASP A 43 14.48 8.30 42.89
N THR A 44 14.13 7.05 43.16
CA THR A 44 14.01 6.53 44.53
C THR A 44 14.97 5.35 44.69
N PHE A 45 16.10 5.64 45.35
CA PHE A 45 17.03 4.64 45.86
C PHE A 45 16.41 3.86 47.02
N ALA A 46 16.56 2.54 47.00
CA ALA A 46 16.66 1.73 48.22
C ALA A 46 17.62 0.54 47.98
N PRO A 47 18.59 0.29 48.88
CA PRO A 47 19.61 -0.74 48.71
C PRO A 47 19.19 -2.07 49.35
N GLY A 48 19.56 -3.20 48.75
CA GLY A 48 19.26 -4.50 49.34
C GLY A 48 19.90 -5.71 48.66
N ARG A 49 21.13 -6.03 49.09
CA ARG A 49 21.78 -7.36 49.21
C ARG A 49 21.54 -8.43 48.13
N ASN A 50 22.64 -8.79 47.44
CA ASN A 50 22.88 -10.13 46.92
C ASN A 50 22.81 -11.19 48.04
N PRO A 51 22.44 -12.43 47.70
CA PRO A 51 23.46 -13.46 47.76
C PRO A 51 23.51 -14.33 46.49
N THR A 52 24.74 -14.49 46.04
CA THR A 52 25.36 -15.64 45.35
C THR A 52 24.43 -16.84 45.12
N ARG A 53 24.11 -17.12 43.85
CA ARG A 53 23.68 -18.45 43.43
C ARG A 53 24.46 -18.88 42.21
N LEU A 54 25.47 -19.70 42.52
CA LEU A 54 26.10 -20.78 41.77
C LEU A 54 25.98 -20.73 40.24
N ASP A 55 27.18 -20.64 39.65
CA ASP A 55 27.55 -20.99 38.29
C ASP A 55 26.81 -22.23 37.77
N GLU A 56 25.72 -22.01 37.04
CA GLU A 56 25.33 -22.92 35.98
C GLU A 56 25.99 -22.42 34.70
N ASN A 57 27.19 -22.96 34.47
CA ASN A 57 27.88 -23.00 33.20
C ASN A 57 26.98 -23.66 32.14
N LYS A 58 25.98 -22.93 31.65
CA LYS A 58 25.41 -23.17 30.34
C LYS A 58 26.37 -22.50 29.39
N ALA A 59 27.33 -23.27 28.88
CA ALA A 59 28.17 -22.85 27.77
C ALA A 59 27.25 -22.26 26.70
N ALA A 60 27.22 -20.92 26.62
CA ALA A 60 26.54 -20.22 25.57
C ALA A 60 27.24 -20.68 24.30
N SER A 61 26.58 -21.53 23.51
CA SER A 61 27.06 -21.79 22.17
C SER A 61 27.06 -20.41 21.49
N LYS A 62 28.26 -19.88 21.24
CA LYS A 62 28.44 -18.68 20.42
C LYS A 62 28.19 -19.12 18.99
N ASP A 63 26.93 -19.42 18.69
CA ASP A 63 26.52 -19.73 17.34
C ASP A 63 26.96 -18.56 16.47
N PRO A 64 27.55 -18.81 15.29
CA PRO A 64 27.98 -17.74 14.41
C PRO A 64 26.85 -16.74 14.18
N LEU A 65 27.17 -15.44 14.06
CA LEU A 65 26.19 -14.37 13.85
C LEU A 65 25.14 -14.71 12.77
N SER A 66 25.58 -15.40 11.71
CA SER A 66 24.72 -15.89 10.63
C SER A 66 23.65 -16.90 11.11
N ALA A 67 23.98 -17.80 12.03
CA ALA A 67 23.04 -18.75 12.62
C ALA A 67 22.02 -18.04 13.52
N GLN A 68 22.46 -17.04 14.30
CA GLN A 68 21.56 -16.23 15.15
C GLN A 68 20.57 -15.41 14.31
N ILE A 69 21.05 -14.75 13.24
CA ILE A 69 20.20 -14.04 12.28
C ILE A 69 19.19 -15.00 11.65
N SER A 70 19.65 -16.17 11.21
CA SER A 70 18.77 -17.17 10.57
C SER A 70 17.69 -17.68 11.52
N ALA A 71 18.04 -18.02 12.77
CA ALA A 71 17.10 -18.47 13.78
C ALA A 71 16.04 -17.40 14.11
N HIS A 72 16.47 -16.13 14.21
CA HIS A 72 15.56 -15.02 14.44
C HIS A 72 14.60 -14.82 13.26
N ILE A 73 15.11 -14.81 12.03
CA ILE A 73 14.28 -14.70 10.82
C ILE A 73 13.28 -15.85 10.73
N LEU A 74 13.66 -17.07 11.08
CA LEU A 74 12.74 -18.22 11.08
C LEU A 74 11.58 -18.03 12.07
N THR A 75 11.85 -17.46 13.24
CA THR A 75 10.83 -17.15 14.24
C THR A 75 9.84 -16.12 13.69
N LEU A 76 10.36 -15.03 13.12
CA LEU A 76 9.53 -13.99 12.49
C LEU A 76 8.74 -14.53 11.29
N ALA A 77 9.37 -15.39 10.48
CA ALA A 77 8.75 -15.99 9.30
C ALA A 77 7.55 -16.86 9.67
N GLN A 78 7.61 -17.57 10.80
CA GLN A 78 6.48 -18.39 11.24
C GLN A 78 5.28 -17.53 11.63
N ALA A 79 5.50 -16.46 12.40
CA ALA A 79 4.44 -15.53 12.78
C ALA A 79 3.82 -14.84 11.55
N GLU A 80 4.66 -14.42 10.60
CA GLU A 80 4.19 -13.79 9.36
C GLU A 80 3.41 -14.78 8.47
N ARG A 81 3.88 -16.02 8.35
CA ARG A 81 3.16 -17.09 7.63
C ARG A 81 1.77 -17.30 8.22
N GLU A 82 1.69 -17.43 9.54
CA GLU A 82 0.41 -17.62 10.24
C GLU A 82 -0.53 -16.44 9.98
N LYS A 83 -0.05 -15.20 10.12
CA LYS A 83 -0.81 -13.99 9.82
C LYS A 83 -1.37 -13.99 8.39
N ARG A 84 -0.56 -14.35 7.39
CA ARG A 84 -0.99 -14.43 5.98
C ARG A 84 -2.05 -15.51 5.77
N LEU A 85 -1.89 -16.68 6.37
CA LEU A 85 -2.88 -17.75 6.29
C LEU A 85 -4.19 -17.38 6.98
N GLN A 86 -4.14 -16.71 8.13
CA GLN A 86 -5.32 -16.19 8.82
C GLN A 86 -6.08 -15.19 7.94
N PHE A 87 -5.37 -14.27 7.27
CA PHE A 87 -6.00 -13.36 6.30
C PHE A 87 -6.66 -14.12 5.14
N MET A 88 -5.94 -15.07 4.52
CA MET A 88 -6.51 -15.89 3.45
C MET A 88 -7.73 -16.70 3.89
N GLN A 89 -7.77 -17.16 5.15
CA GLN A 89 -8.93 -17.85 5.69
C GLN A 89 -10.16 -16.94 5.73
N VAL A 90 -10.00 -15.64 6.06
CA VAL A 90 -11.09 -14.66 5.99
C VAL A 90 -11.59 -14.52 4.56
N VAL A 91 -10.68 -14.40 3.59
CA VAL A 91 -11.02 -14.32 2.16
C VAL A 91 -11.77 -15.57 1.71
N ILE A 92 -11.29 -16.78 2.04
CA ILE A 92 -11.94 -18.05 1.72
C ILE A 92 -13.35 -18.11 2.32
N ASN A 93 -13.50 -17.79 3.60
CA ASN A 93 -14.79 -17.80 4.27
C ASN A 93 -15.79 -16.86 3.60
N ASP A 94 -15.32 -15.71 3.13
CA ASP A 94 -16.13 -14.78 2.37
C ASP A 94 -16.55 -15.34 1.01
N VAL A 95 -15.62 -15.93 0.25
CA VAL A 95 -15.94 -16.59 -1.03
C VAL A 95 -16.91 -17.76 -0.83
N VAL A 96 -16.70 -18.60 0.19
CA VAL A 96 -17.60 -19.71 0.57
C VAL A 96 -19.01 -19.20 0.81
N ARG A 97 -19.14 -18.14 1.62
CA ARG A 97 -20.43 -17.53 1.97
C ARG A 97 -21.14 -16.93 0.75
N LEU A 98 -20.41 -16.19 -0.09
CA LEU A 98 -20.99 -15.49 -1.25
C LEU A 98 -21.31 -16.45 -2.41
N CYS A 99 -20.40 -17.38 -2.69
CA CYS A 99 -20.50 -18.29 -3.83
C CYS A 99 -21.18 -19.62 -3.49
N LYS A 100 -21.48 -19.87 -2.21
CA LYS A 100 -22.07 -21.12 -1.69
C LYS A 100 -21.25 -22.35 -2.13
N LEU A 101 -19.96 -22.31 -1.84
CA LEU A 101 -19.03 -23.36 -2.24
C LEU A 101 -19.35 -24.69 -1.54
N ASN A 102 -19.05 -25.80 -2.22
CA ASN A 102 -19.05 -27.12 -1.61
C ASN A 102 -17.70 -27.40 -0.89
N GLY A 103 -17.61 -28.51 -0.17
CA GLY A 103 -16.41 -28.88 0.59
C GLY A 103 -15.17 -29.05 -0.30
N GLU A 104 -15.33 -29.66 -1.48
CA GLU A 104 -14.22 -29.87 -2.42
C GLU A 104 -13.65 -28.55 -2.94
N GLN A 105 -14.51 -27.61 -3.34
CA GLN A 105 -14.11 -26.27 -3.77
C GLN A 105 -13.38 -25.52 -2.63
N GLN A 106 -13.90 -25.61 -1.41
CA GLN A 106 -13.27 -25.00 -0.24
C GLN A 106 -11.88 -25.58 0.04
N ASP A 107 -11.72 -26.90 -0.03
CA ASP A 107 -10.43 -27.58 0.18
C ASP A 107 -9.40 -27.19 -0.89
N GLN A 108 -9.83 -27.05 -2.15
CA GLN A 108 -8.98 -26.56 -3.24
C GLN A 108 -8.50 -25.13 -2.99
N LEU A 109 -9.39 -24.23 -2.54
CA LEU A 109 -9.00 -22.87 -2.18
C LEU A 109 -8.06 -22.82 -0.97
N LEU A 110 -8.26 -23.67 0.04
CA LEU A 110 -7.36 -23.77 1.19
C LEU A 110 -5.95 -24.21 0.78
N LEU A 111 -5.85 -25.19 -0.12
CA LEU A 111 -4.56 -25.63 -0.65
C LEU A 111 -3.88 -24.52 -1.46
N ALA A 112 -4.62 -23.82 -2.31
CA ALA A 112 -4.10 -22.71 -3.09
C ALA A 112 -3.65 -21.54 -2.21
N ALA A 113 -4.40 -21.20 -1.15
CA ALA A 113 -4.01 -20.19 -0.19
C ALA A 113 -2.69 -20.53 0.51
N LYS A 114 -2.49 -21.80 0.90
CA LYS A 114 -1.20 -22.26 1.44
C LYS A 114 -0.07 -22.07 0.42
N GLY A 115 -0.29 -22.49 -0.83
CA GLY A 115 0.69 -22.31 -1.90
C GLY A 115 1.04 -20.84 -2.18
N ALA A 116 0.03 -19.96 -2.21
CA ALA A 116 0.21 -18.53 -2.40
C ALA A 116 0.95 -17.88 -1.22
N ALA A 117 0.61 -18.25 0.01
CA ALA A 117 1.29 -17.78 1.21
C ALA A 117 2.77 -18.18 1.18
N GLU A 118 3.13 -19.44 0.94
CA GLU A 118 4.53 -19.86 0.88
C GLU A 118 5.32 -19.17 -0.23
N ARG A 119 4.74 -18.97 -1.42
CA ARG A 119 5.40 -18.21 -2.49
C ARG A 119 5.68 -16.77 -2.08
N SER A 120 4.74 -16.14 -1.37
CA SER A 120 4.92 -14.79 -0.87
C SER A 120 6.00 -14.71 0.24
N MET A 121 6.17 -15.78 1.03
CA MET A 121 7.18 -15.86 2.09
C MET A 121 8.61 -15.87 1.54
N LYS A 122 8.84 -16.32 0.30
CA LYS A 122 10.17 -16.27 -0.33
C LYS A 122 10.69 -14.83 -0.43
N ASN A 123 9.87 -13.93 -1.01
CA ASN A 123 10.25 -12.53 -1.16
C ASN A 123 10.43 -11.85 0.21
N TRP A 124 9.51 -12.14 1.15
CA TRP A 124 9.61 -11.66 2.52
C TRP A 124 10.94 -12.07 3.17
N HIS A 125 11.32 -13.36 3.06
CA HIS A 125 12.54 -13.88 3.65
C HIS A 125 13.80 -13.20 3.09
N GLU A 126 13.89 -13.05 1.75
CA GLU A 126 15.00 -12.37 1.10
C GLU A 126 15.14 -10.91 1.55
N GLN A 127 14.03 -10.23 1.83
CA GLN A 127 14.03 -8.84 2.30
C GLN A 127 14.44 -8.74 3.76
N SER A 128 13.86 -9.58 4.63
CA SER A 128 14.23 -9.64 6.04
C SER A 128 15.72 -9.98 6.19
N GLU A 129 16.24 -10.93 5.42
CA GLU A 129 17.66 -11.26 5.43
C GLU A 129 18.53 -10.08 5.03
N ARG A 130 18.21 -9.40 3.92
CA ARG A 130 18.95 -8.19 3.49
C ARG A 130 18.93 -7.11 4.58
N TYR A 131 17.77 -6.86 5.18
CA TYR A 131 17.59 -5.87 6.24
C TYR A 131 18.45 -6.19 7.47
N PHE A 132 18.32 -7.39 8.03
CA PHE A 132 19.04 -7.77 9.24
C PHE A 132 20.55 -7.84 9.00
N ARG A 133 21.00 -8.37 7.85
CA ARG A 133 22.43 -8.39 7.50
C ARG A 133 23.02 -6.99 7.35
N ALA A 134 22.31 -6.07 6.70
CA ALA A 134 22.76 -4.69 6.57
C ALA A 134 22.85 -4.00 7.94
N ARG A 135 21.86 -4.24 8.80
CA ARG A 135 21.76 -3.60 10.10
C ARG A 135 22.76 -4.14 11.13
N LEU A 136 23.11 -5.41 11.04
CA LEU A 136 24.05 -6.10 11.92
C LEU A 136 25.48 -6.16 11.36
N LYS A 137 25.75 -5.47 10.26
CA LYS A 137 27.08 -5.43 9.65
C LYS A 137 28.09 -4.85 10.64
N GLY A 138 29.06 -5.66 11.05
CA GLY A 138 30.11 -5.27 11.98
C GLY A 138 29.74 -5.37 13.46
N ALA A 139 28.53 -5.83 13.80
CA ALA A 139 28.17 -6.14 15.17
C ALA A 139 28.84 -7.43 15.64
N ASP A 140 29.30 -7.46 16.89
CA ASP A 140 29.65 -8.70 17.57
C ASP A 140 28.39 -9.50 17.98
N SER A 141 28.59 -10.73 18.46
CA SER A 141 27.51 -11.65 18.81
C SER A 141 26.56 -11.11 19.89
N ASP A 142 27.07 -10.43 20.91
CA ASP A 142 26.27 -10.00 22.05
C ASP A 142 25.46 -8.76 21.66
N THR A 143 26.12 -7.81 20.97
CA THR A 143 25.46 -6.64 20.36
C THR A 143 24.38 -7.05 19.37
N ALA A 144 24.64 -8.07 18.54
CA ALA A 144 23.66 -8.53 17.57
C ALA A 144 22.42 -9.14 18.20
N LYS A 145 22.58 -9.87 19.30
CA LYS A 145 21.45 -10.44 20.04
C LYS A 145 20.55 -9.35 20.61
N GLU A 146 21.12 -8.33 21.25
CA GLU A 146 20.37 -7.19 21.77
C GLU A 146 19.63 -6.44 20.66
N ILE A 147 20.29 -6.20 19.52
CA ILE A 147 19.69 -5.55 18.37
C ILE A 147 18.52 -6.38 17.81
N LEU A 148 18.67 -7.69 17.67
CA LEU A 148 17.61 -8.59 17.18
C LEU A 148 16.41 -8.63 18.14
N GLU A 149 16.65 -8.70 19.45
CA GLU A 149 15.58 -8.65 20.47
C GLU A 149 14.83 -7.32 20.44
N GLY A 150 15.52 -6.20 20.22
CA GLY A 150 14.92 -4.88 20.05
C GLY A 150 14.12 -4.70 18.75
N MET A 151 14.31 -5.57 17.75
CA MET A 151 13.72 -5.46 16.40
C MET A 151 12.50 -6.35 16.15
N ALA A 152 11.94 -6.99 17.18
CA ALA A 152 10.79 -7.88 17.05
C ALA A 152 9.52 -7.26 16.42
N LYS A 153 9.47 -5.94 16.21
CA LYS A 153 8.32 -5.19 15.66
C LYS A 153 8.54 -4.64 14.25
N VAL A 154 9.62 -5.01 13.55
CA VAL A 154 9.83 -4.53 12.17
C VAL A 154 8.81 -5.17 11.23
N ASN A 155 7.98 -4.34 10.59
CA ASN A 155 7.00 -4.76 9.60
C ASN A 155 7.61 -4.68 8.19
N PHE A 156 7.69 -5.81 7.50
CA PHE A 156 8.22 -5.89 6.13
C PHE A 156 7.12 -5.90 5.05
N GLY A 157 5.83 -5.87 5.42
CA GLY A 157 4.69 -5.98 4.51
C GLY A 157 4.00 -4.65 4.13
N GLY A 158 4.47 -3.51 4.62
CA GLY A 158 3.69 -2.26 4.69
C GLY A 158 3.06 -1.74 3.39
N ASN A 159 3.74 -1.82 2.25
CA ASN A 159 3.29 -1.13 1.02
C ASN A 159 3.11 -2.05 -0.20
N ARG A 160 3.02 -3.37 0.00
CA ARG A 160 3.01 -4.35 -1.11
C ARG A 160 1.77 -5.26 -1.10
N SER A 161 0.61 -4.71 -0.79
CA SER A 161 -0.68 -5.41 -0.89
C SER A 161 -0.90 -6.09 -2.25
N LYS A 162 -0.34 -5.54 -3.35
CA LYS A 162 -0.37 -6.12 -4.70
C LYS A 162 0.45 -7.41 -4.85
N GLU A 163 1.43 -7.65 -3.97
CA GLU A 163 2.31 -8.82 -3.97
C GLU A 163 1.94 -9.84 -2.89
N GLU A 164 0.77 -9.74 -2.27
CA GLU A 164 0.39 -10.61 -1.16
C GLU A 164 -1.03 -11.14 -1.28
N GLY A 165 -1.26 -12.32 -0.70
CA GLY A 165 -2.58 -12.93 -0.55
C GLY A 165 -3.42 -12.96 -1.83
N GLU A 166 -4.59 -12.32 -1.76
CA GLU A 166 -5.60 -12.29 -2.82
C GLU A 166 -5.17 -11.55 -4.10
N SER A 167 -4.14 -10.71 -4.01
CA SER A 167 -3.65 -9.93 -5.15
C SER A 167 -2.78 -10.75 -6.10
N ARG A 168 -2.29 -11.92 -5.65
CA ARG A 168 -1.41 -12.79 -6.43
C ARG A 168 -2.14 -13.43 -7.61
N GLU A 169 -1.48 -13.47 -8.76
CA GLU A 169 -1.98 -14.15 -9.97
C GLU A 169 -2.38 -15.60 -9.68
N LEU A 170 -1.54 -16.35 -8.93
CA LEU A 170 -1.87 -17.74 -8.57
C LEU A 170 -3.24 -17.88 -7.86
N TRP A 171 -3.59 -16.94 -6.99
CA TRP A 171 -4.88 -16.95 -6.30
C TRP A 171 -6.03 -16.68 -7.29
N LYS A 172 -5.88 -15.66 -8.14
CA LYS A 172 -6.88 -15.29 -9.16
C LYS A 172 -7.08 -16.42 -10.18
N ASP A 173 -6.00 -17.05 -10.62
CA ASP A 173 -6.03 -18.21 -11.52
C ASP A 173 -6.75 -19.37 -10.85
N THR A 174 -6.47 -19.63 -9.56
CA THR A 174 -7.16 -20.67 -8.80
C THR A 174 -8.66 -20.38 -8.72
N LEU A 175 -9.07 -19.13 -8.41
CA LEU A 175 -10.48 -18.76 -8.38
C LEU A 175 -11.17 -19.08 -9.72
N SER A 176 -10.49 -18.84 -10.85
CA SER A 176 -11.03 -19.11 -12.18
C SER A 176 -11.24 -20.60 -12.49
N VAL A 177 -10.44 -21.47 -11.86
CA VAL A 177 -10.51 -22.93 -12.02
C VAL A 177 -11.54 -23.54 -11.07
N VAL A 178 -11.58 -23.05 -9.82
CA VAL A 178 -12.42 -23.63 -8.75
C VAL A 178 -13.86 -23.13 -8.84
N LEU A 179 -14.07 -21.89 -9.25
CA LEU A 179 -15.39 -21.27 -9.32
C LEU A 179 -16.01 -21.42 -10.71
N SER A 180 -17.32 -21.64 -10.74
CA SER A 180 -18.09 -21.49 -11.98
C SER A 180 -18.22 -20.02 -12.38
N GLU A 181 -18.50 -19.76 -13.67
CA GLU A 181 -18.71 -18.40 -14.19
C GLU A 181 -19.78 -17.62 -13.39
N LYS A 182 -20.86 -18.30 -12.98
CA LYS A 182 -21.92 -17.69 -12.17
C LYS A 182 -21.44 -17.29 -10.77
N GLN A 183 -20.54 -18.08 -10.18
CA GLN A 183 -19.95 -17.77 -8.87
C GLN A 183 -18.96 -16.61 -8.98
N ILE A 184 -18.13 -16.61 -10.03
CA ILE A 184 -17.22 -15.50 -10.34
C ILE A 184 -18.00 -14.20 -10.50
N ALA A 185 -19.03 -14.16 -11.35
CA ALA A 185 -19.81 -12.96 -11.59
C ALA A 185 -20.44 -12.40 -10.30
N ARG A 186 -20.97 -13.27 -9.42
CA ARG A 186 -21.51 -12.85 -8.13
C ARG A 186 -20.42 -12.28 -7.21
N TYR A 187 -19.26 -12.92 -7.18
CA TYR A 187 -18.17 -12.45 -6.35
C TYR A 187 -17.67 -11.07 -6.82
N GLU A 188 -17.51 -10.90 -8.13
CA GLU A 188 -17.13 -9.62 -8.75
C GLU A 188 -18.14 -8.51 -8.43
N GLU A 189 -19.43 -8.76 -8.55
CA GLU A 189 -20.49 -7.80 -8.22
C GLU A 189 -20.37 -7.30 -6.76
N VAL A 190 -20.10 -8.20 -5.82
CA VAL A 190 -19.90 -7.83 -4.41
C VAL A 190 -18.60 -7.07 -4.19
N LEU A 191 -17.51 -7.41 -4.88
CA LEU A 191 -16.26 -6.68 -4.79
C LEU A 191 -16.39 -5.26 -5.36
N GLU A 192 -17.08 -5.11 -6.48
CA GLU A 192 -17.39 -3.81 -7.09
C GLU A 192 -18.22 -2.96 -6.13
N GLN A 193 -19.29 -3.51 -5.55
CA GLN A 193 -20.10 -2.82 -4.55
C GLN A 193 -19.26 -2.38 -3.34
N ARG A 194 -18.40 -3.26 -2.80
CA ARG A 194 -17.49 -2.90 -1.70
C ARG A 194 -16.49 -1.81 -2.08
N ASN A 195 -16.08 -1.74 -3.33
CA ASN A 195 -15.22 -0.67 -3.80
C ASN A 195 -15.97 0.65 -3.85
N LEU A 196 -17.18 0.65 -4.41
CA LEU A 196 -18.06 1.82 -4.44
C LEU A 196 -18.39 2.31 -3.03
N ASP A 197 -18.70 1.42 -2.10
CA ASP A 197 -18.95 1.77 -0.69
C ASP A 197 -17.74 2.46 -0.06
N ARG A 198 -16.52 1.98 -0.36
CA ARG A 198 -15.28 2.59 0.11
C ARG A 198 -15.04 3.97 -0.48
N ILE A 199 -15.27 4.14 -1.78
CA ILE A 199 -15.19 5.45 -2.46
C ILE A 199 -16.18 6.43 -1.83
N ASN A 200 -17.44 6.02 -1.68
CA ASN A 200 -18.51 6.83 -1.09
C ASN A 200 -18.20 7.24 0.36
N ALA A 201 -17.70 6.31 1.17
CA ALA A 201 -17.32 6.60 2.54
C ALA A 201 -16.12 7.55 2.60
N PHE A 202 -15.10 7.31 1.77
CA PHE A 202 -13.88 8.12 1.75
C PHE A 202 -14.16 9.56 1.32
N SER A 203 -14.89 9.74 0.22
CA SER A 203 -15.29 11.07 -0.26
C SER A 203 -16.14 11.81 0.77
N SER A 204 -17.08 11.13 1.44
CA SER A 204 -17.94 11.72 2.46
C SER A 204 -17.17 12.20 3.68
N ILE A 205 -16.20 11.41 4.15
CA ILE A 205 -15.34 11.77 5.29
C ILE A 205 -14.42 12.95 4.90
N SER A 206 -13.84 12.92 3.70
CA SER A 206 -13.06 14.04 3.16
C SER A 206 -13.88 15.33 3.08
N MET A 207 -15.10 15.27 2.53
CA MET A 207 -15.99 16.43 2.44
C MET A 207 -16.41 16.98 3.79
N THR A 208 -16.72 16.11 4.75
CA THR A 208 -17.03 16.53 6.13
C THR A 208 -15.83 17.22 6.77
N THR A 209 -14.62 16.73 6.49
CA THR A 209 -13.37 17.31 7.01
C THR A 209 -13.08 18.68 6.38
N LEU A 210 -13.25 18.78 5.06
CA LEU A 210 -13.10 20.03 4.30
C LEU A 210 -14.11 21.06 4.76
N ASP A 211 -15.39 20.71 4.91
CA ASP A 211 -16.41 21.62 5.39
C ASP A 211 -16.12 22.13 6.80
N GLY A 212 -15.78 21.24 7.74
CA GLY A 212 -15.43 21.64 9.10
C GLY A 212 -14.21 22.56 9.16
N HIS A 213 -13.30 22.46 8.19
CA HIS A 213 -12.12 23.33 8.11
C HIS A 213 -12.40 24.65 7.40
N LEU A 214 -13.02 24.62 6.22
CA LEU A 214 -13.17 25.76 5.30
C LEU A 214 -14.49 26.51 5.47
N ARG A 215 -15.46 25.93 6.20
CA ARG A 215 -16.83 26.46 6.39
C ARG A 215 -17.50 26.74 5.05
N LEU A 216 -17.74 25.68 4.28
CA LEU A 216 -18.19 25.77 2.89
C LEU A 216 -19.67 26.18 2.83
N THR A 217 -20.04 26.98 1.83
CA THR A 217 -21.45 27.21 1.49
C THR A 217 -22.07 25.98 0.82
N PRO A 218 -23.40 25.86 0.72
CA PRO A 218 -24.04 24.76 0.01
C PRO A 218 -23.54 24.57 -1.43
N ASP A 219 -23.45 25.65 -2.21
CA ASP A 219 -22.98 25.62 -3.60
C ASP A 219 -21.51 25.15 -3.68
N GLN A 220 -20.67 25.60 -2.75
CA GLN A 220 -19.28 25.15 -2.66
C GLN A 220 -19.17 23.66 -2.31
N LYS A 221 -20.06 23.16 -1.43
CA LYS A 221 -20.10 21.74 -1.07
C LYS A 221 -20.49 20.87 -2.25
N GLU A 222 -21.43 21.32 -3.08
CA GLU A 222 -21.84 20.60 -4.28
C GLU A 222 -20.70 20.55 -5.29
N GLY A 223 -20.12 21.70 -5.63
CA GLY A 223 -19.01 21.78 -6.59
C GLY A 223 -17.78 21.00 -6.14
N LEU A 224 -17.33 21.22 -4.89
CA LEU A 224 -16.16 20.51 -4.35
C LEU A 224 -16.45 19.03 -4.09
N GLY A 225 -17.70 18.69 -3.76
CA GLY A 225 -18.14 17.32 -3.50
C GLY A 225 -17.96 16.42 -4.72
N GLU A 226 -18.31 16.89 -5.91
CA GLU A 226 -18.09 16.16 -7.15
C GLU A 226 -16.59 15.95 -7.42
N LEU A 227 -15.78 17.00 -7.28
CA LEU A 227 -14.33 16.91 -7.50
C LEU A 227 -13.65 15.92 -6.53
N VAL A 228 -14.04 15.95 -5.26
CA VAL A 228 -13.52 15.05 -4.23
C VAL A 228 -13.99 13.61 -4.47
N TYR A 229 -15.22 13.41 -4.94
CA TYR A 229 -15.71 12.09 -5.31
C TYR A 229 -14.92 11.52 -6.49
N GLN A 230 -14.75 12.28 -7.57
CA GLN A 230 -13.97 11.84 -8.73
C GLN A 230 -12.50 11.56 -8.36
N ALA A 231 -11.91 12.39 -7.49
CA ALA A 231 -10.58 12.13 -6.96
C ALA A 231 -10.51 10.81 -6.18
N ALA A 232 -11.53 10.48 -5.37
CA ALA A 232 -11.60 9.18 -4.69
C ALA A 232 -11.73 8.01 -5.69
N VAL A 233 -12.58 8.14 -6.72
CA VAL A 233 -12.74 7.13 -7.77
C VAL A 233 -11.40 6.83 -8.44
N ASN A 234 -10.64 7.88 -8.77
CA ASN A 234 -9.42 7.76 -9.56
C ASN A 234 -8.19 7.37 -8.74
N HIS A 235 -8.15 7.76 -7.45
CA HIS A 235 -6.90 7.71 -6.67
C HIS A 235 -7.00 6.99 -5.32
N LEU A 236 -8.16 6.48 -4.89
CA LEU A 236 -8.28 5.84 -3.57
C LEU A 236 -7.29 4.68 -3.36
N ASP A 237 -7.05 3.86 -4.38
CA ASP A 237 -6.08 2.76 -4.27
C ASP A 237 -4.63 3.24 -4.15
N ASP A 238 -4.29 4.34 -4.83
CA ASP A 238 -2.98 4.97 -4.74
C ASP A 238 -2.74 5.60 -3.37
N VAL A 239 -3.75 6.31 -2.86
CA VAL A 239 -3.79 6.90 -1.51
C VAL A 239 -3.56 5.82 -0.47
N LYS A 240 -4.29 4.70 -0.56
CA LYS A 240 -4.13 3.56 0.36
C LYS A 240 -2.77 2.89 0.22
N GLN A 241 -2.22 2.81 -0.98
CA GLN A 241 -0.89 2.22 -1.18
C GLN A 241 0.21 3.11 -0.57
N TYR A 242 0.05 4.43 -0.65
CA TYR A 242 1.05 5.38 -0.19
C TYR A 242 0.99 5.61 1.33
N TRP A 243 -0.21 5.81 1.88
CA TRP A 243 -0.43 6.12 3.30
C TRP A 243 -0.91 4.94 4.15
N GLY A 244 -1.25 3.79 3.54
CA GLY A 244 -1.78 2.63 4.25
C GLY A 244 -3.17 2.89 4.81
N ASP A 245 -3.44 2.33 6.00
CA ASP A 245 -4.69 2.54 6.74
C ASP A 245 -4.67 3.80 7.62
N TYR A 246 -3.67 4.67 7.44
CA TYR A 246 -3.50 5.87 8.25
C TYR A 246 -4.22 7.07 7.65
N PHE A 247 -5.29 7.51 8.31
CA PHE A 247 -6.12 8.62 7.84
C PHE A 247 -6.03 9.84 8.76
N GLU A 248 -5.08 10.74 8.49
CA GLU A 248 -5.02 12.04 9.14
C GLU A 248 -5.90 13.08 8.46
N LYS A 249 -6.30 14.09 9.24
CA LYS A 249 -7.11 15.22 8.77
C LYS A 249 -6.54 15.89 7.52
N GLY A 250 -5.23 16.18 7.51
CA GLY A 250 -4.57 16.83 6.38
C GLY A 250 -4.64 15.98 5.11
N MET A 251 -4.45 14.66 5.26
CA MET A 251 -4.55 13.74 4.14
C MET A 251 -5.97 13.67 3.56
N LEU A 252 -6.99 13.57 4.43
CA LEU A 252 -8.39 13.56 4.00
C LEU A 252 -8.77 14.82 3.22
N MET A 253 -8.28 15.99 3.64
CA MET A 253 -8.49 17.25 2.92
C MET A 253 -7.69 17.32 1.61
N SER A 254 -6.49 16.74 1.59
CA SER A 254 -5.59 16.79 0.43
C SER A 254 -6.18 16.13 -0.82
N LEU A 255 -7.22 15.30 -0.67
CA LEU A 255 -7.93 14.72 -1.82
C LEU A 255 -8.48 15.79 -2.79
N ALA A 256 -8.79 16.99 -2.29
CA ALA A 256 -9.14 18.13 -3.15
C ALA A 256 -7.99 18.52 -4.10
N ASN A 257 -6.73 18.39 -3.66
CA ASN A 257 -5.51 18.75 -4.41
C ASN A 257 -5.18 17.77 -5.55
N ALA A 258 -5.98 16.70 -5.72
CA ALA A 258 -5.96 15.91 -6.95
C ALA A 258 -6.40 16.72 -8.18
N ASN A 259 -7.11 17.82 -7.96
CA ASN A 259 -7.57 18.74 -8.99
C ASN A 259 -6.58 19.89 -9.19
N GLU A 260 -6.63 20.53 -10.36
CA GLU A 260 -5.82 21.71 -10.64
C GLU A 260 -6.27 22.90 -9.78
N ASP A 261 -5.30 23.76 -9.41
CA ASP A 261 -5.53 24.85 -8.46
C ASP A 261 -6.55 25.87 -9.01
N GLU A 262 -6.57 26.11 -10.33
CA GLU A 262 -7.53 27.01 -10.98
C GLU A 262 -8.98 26.55 -10.78
N VAL A 263 -9.23 25.23 -10.88
CA VAL A 263 -10.57 24.65 -10.69
C VAL A 263 -11.02 24.83 -9.24
N LEU A 264 -10.10 24.69 -8.28
CA LEU A 264 -10.39 24.90 -6.86
C LEU A 264 -10.69 26.37 -6.57
N GLN A 265 -10.00 27.31 -7.22
CA GLN A 265 -10.19 28.75 -7.05
C GLN A 265 -11.50 29.27 -7.66
N GLU A 266 -12.08 28.56 -8.64
CA GLU A 266 -13.43 28.88 -9.14
C GLU A 266 -14.53 28.58 -8.10
N ILE A 267 -14.28 27.63 -7.19
CA ILE A 267 -15.24 27.20 -6.17
C ILE A 267 -14.98 27.90 -4.84
N LEU A 268 -13.71 27.96 -4.43
CA LEU A 268 -13.30 28.48 -3.13
C LEU A 268 -13.01 29.97 -3.21
N THR A 269 -13.33 30.69 -2.14
CA THR A 269 -12.79 32.04 -1.96
C THR A 269 -11.26 31.97 -1.78
N GLU A 270 -10.55 33.05 -2.12
CA GLU A 270 -9.10 33.14 -1.95
C GLU A 270 -8.64 32.72 -0.54
N GLY A 271 -9.32 33.21 0.50
CA GLY A 271 -9.00 32.86 1.90
C GLY A 271 -9.26 31.39 2.25
N GLN A 272 -10.24 30.73 1.62
CA GLN A 272 -10.46 29.29 1.79
C GLN A 272 -9.41 28.47 1.04
N PHE A 273 -9.06 28.89 -0.18
CA PHE A 273 -8.03 28.25 -0.98
C PHE A 273 -6.67 28.27 -0.27
N GLU A 274 -6.20 29.44 0.18
CA GLU A 274 -4.94 29.57 0.91
C GLU A 274 -4.92 28.72 2.19
N ARG A 275 -6.05 28.67 2.89
CA ARG A 275 -6.20 27.85 4.09
C ARG A 275 -6.14 26.35 3.78
N LEU A 276 -6.74 25.92 2.68
CA LEU A 276 -6.64 24.55 2.19
C LEU A 276 -5.18 24.19 1.87
N LYS A 277 -4.49 25.02 1.07
CA LYS A 277 -3.09 24.79 0.69
C LYS A 277 -2.19 24.72 1.92
N SER A 278 -2.32 25.66 2.86
CA SER A 278 -1.56 25.64 4.11
C SER A 278 -1.80 24.36 4.93
N ALA A 279 -3.05 23.88 5.02
CA ALA A 279 -3.40 22.69 5.79
C ALA A 279 -3.00 21.37 5.12
N THR A 280 -2.67 21.40 3.82
CA THR A 280 -2.40 20.21 3.01
C THR A 280 -0.98 20.16 2.43
N ALA A 281 -0.14 21.17 2.69
CA ALA A 281 1.21 21.30 2.15
C ALA A 281 2.09 20.05 2.33
N ASN A 282 1.96 19.33 3.45
CA ASN A 282 2.72 18.10 3.71
C ASN A 282 2.34 16.92 2.79
N PHE A 283 1.29 17.06 1.97
CA PHE A 283 0.77 16.04 1.07
C PHE A 283 0.89 16.45 -0.40
N ASP A 284 1.33 17.68 -0.70
CA ASP A 284 1.39 18.20 -2.07
C ASP A 284 2.38 17.44 -2.95
N HIS A 285 3.50 16.97 -2.38
CA HIS A 285 4.49 16.18 -3.14
C HIS A 285 3.88 14.89 -3.73
N PHE A 286 2.91 14.29 -3.04
CA PHE A 286 2.20 13.12 -3.56
C PHE A 286 1.32 13.50 -4.75
N TRP A 287 0.54 14.57 -4.63
CA TRP A 287 -0.37 15.02 -5.69
C TRP A 287 0.36 15.60 -6.90
N ASP A 288 1.47 16.30 -6.70
CA ASP A 288 2.29 16.83 -7.77
C ASP A 288 2.93 15.72 -8.61
N ALA A 289 3.37 14.64 -7.97
CA ALA A 289 3.84 13.45 -8.68
C ALA A 289 2.72 12.84 -9.54
N ARG A 290 1.50 12.72 -9.00
CA ARG A 290 0.35 12.17 -9.74
C ARG A 290 -0.12 13.05 -10.89
N LYS A 291 -0.16 14.36 -10.71
CA LYS A 291 -0.46 15.32 -11.79
C LYS A 291 0.59 15.24 -12.89
N LEU A 292 1.87 15.10 -12.52
CA LEU A 292 2.95 14.96 -13.51
C LEU A 292 2.81 13.66 -14.31
N ASP A 293 2.52 12.54 -13.66
CA ASP A 293 2.31 11.25 -14.34
C ASP A 293 1.11 11.31 -15.29
N HIS A 294 -0.01 11.90 -14.85
CA HIS A 294 -1.19 12.07 -15.69
C HIS A 294 -0.93 12.96 -16.92
N ARG A 295 -0.18 14.06 -16.76
CA ARG A 295 0.22 14.91 -17.89
C ARG A 295 1.06 14.15 -18.92
N LYS A 296 2.04 13.38 -18.47
CA LYS A 296 2.87 12.55 -19.36
C LYS A 296 2.05 11.50 -20.10
N GLU A 297 1.13 10.82 -19.41
CA GLU A 297 0.25 9.84 -20.03
C GLU A 297 -0.63 10.45 -21.14
N LYS A 298 -1.14 11.66 -20.89
CA LYS A 298 -1.94 12.40 -21.87
C LYS A 298 -1.10 12.79 -23.09
N GLU A 299 0.10 13.33 -22.89
CA GLU A 299 1.04 13.66 -23.97
C GLU A 299 1.40 12.41 -24.80
N ASP A 300 1.68 11.29 -24.15
CA ASP A 300 1.99 10.01 -24.81
C ASP A 300 0.78 9.45 -25.59
N ALA A 301 -0.43 9.63 -25.09
CA ALA A 301 -1.66 9.25 -25.80
C ALA A 301 -1.88 10.13 -27.04
N GLU A 302 -1.68 11.45 -26.93
CA GLU A 302 -1.80 12.39 -28.05
C GLU A 302 -0.75 12.11 -29.13
N ASN A 303 0.51 11.86 -28.74
CA ASN A 303 1.59 11.50 -29.64
C ASN A 303 1.33 10.17 -30.37
N ARG A 304 0.76 9.17 -29.69
CA ARG A 304 0.34 7.90 -30.30
C ARG A 304 -0.82 8.11 -31.28
N GLY A 305 -1.78 8.95 -30.94
CA GLY A 305 -2.91 9.30 -31.81
C GLY A 305 -2.48 10.05 -33.08
N GLN A 306 -1.51 10.95 -32.97
CA GLN A 306 -0.96 11.66 -34.13
C GLN A 306 -0.16 10.73 -35.05
N LYS A 307 0.70 9.87 -34.50
CA LYS A 307 1.42 8.84 -35.29
C LYS A 307 0.49 7.85 -35.99
N ALA A 308 -0.65 7.51 -35.39
CA ALA A 308 -1.67 6.66 -36.01
C ALA A 308 -2.42 7.36 -37.16
N LYS A 309 -2.60 8.68 -37.08
CA LYS A 309 -3.22 9.49 -38.16
C LYS A 309 -2.26 9.72 -39.32
N GLU A 310 -0.97 9.94 -39.07
CA GLU A 310 0.04 10.10 -40.12
C GLU A 310 0.38 8.80 -40.88
N SER A 311 0.14 7.63 -40.27
CA SER A 311 0.36 6.33 -40.90
C SER A 311 -0.85 5.76 -41.66
N SER A 312 -1.98 6.48 -41.68
CA SER A 312 -3.15 6.09 -42.48
C SER A 312 -2.96 6.49 -43.95
N PRO A 313 -2.98 5.55 -44.92
CA PRO A 313 -2.72 5.86 -46.32
C PRO A 313 -3.83 6.76 -46.88
N PRO A 314 -3.52 7.67 -47.81
CA PRO A 314 -4.49 8.59 -48.37
C PRO A 314 -5.62 7.82 -49.03
N SER A 315 -6.84 8.08 -48.56
CA SER A 315 -8.09 7.58 -49.14
C SER A 315 -8.08 7.87 -50.64
N LYS A 316 -8.04 6.81 -51.46
CA LYS A 316 -8.13 6.93 -52.91
C LYS A 316 -9.49 7.55 -53.23
N LEU A 317 -9.47 8.83 -53.58
CA LEU A 317 -10.56 9.51 -54.30
C LEU A 317 -10.93 8.64 -55.51
N GLN A 318 -12.10 7.99 -55.42
CA GLN A 318 -12.76 7.41 -56.59
C GLN A 318 -13.21 8.57 -57.47
N VAL A 319 -12.50 8.77 -58.57
CA VAL A 319 -12.94 9.62 -59.68
C VAL A 319 -13.75 8.74 -60.62
N ASN A 320 -15.00 9.16 -60.88
CA ASN A 320 -15.93 8.59 -61.86
C ASN A 320 -15.39 8.68 -63.30
#